data_AF-A0A497DH55-F1
#
_entry.id   AF-A0A497DH55-F1
#
_cell.length_a   1.000
_cell.length_b   1.000
_cell.length_c   1.000
_cell.angle_alpha   90.00
_cell.angle_beta   90.00
_cell.angle_gamma   90.00
#
_symmetry.space_group_name_H-M   'P 1'
#
loop_
_entity.id
_entity.type
_entity.pdbx_description
1 polymer ?
#
loop_
_entity_poly.entity_id
_entity_poly.type
_entity_poly.pdbx_seq_one_letter_code
_entity_poly.pdbx_strand_id
1 'polypeptide(L)'
;MKKIILLSAMLFTAAIFISISATEDIVNNTIPGNEKYVVPEKVQAIIENKCFDCHNSNSKNMKGKMKLKFDKMAELKTHKLIGKLDNISEAVTEGDMPPKKAIKKYPDLKLTAEEIKTLSAWSNGLISKIAGE
;
A
#
# COMPACT_ATOMS: atom_id res chain seq x y z
N MET A 1 3.41 14.66 -62.10
CA MET A 1 4.21 14.85 -60.87
C MET A 1 3.68 16.06 -60.11
N LYS A 2 2.77 15.87 -59.14
CA LYS A 2 2.32 16.86 -58.13
C LYS A 2 1.07 16.42 -57.34
N LYS A 3 0.43 15.28 -57.68
CA LYS A 3 -0.81 14.82 -57.02
C LYS A 3 -0.67 13.53 -56.20
N ILE A 4 0.53 13.01 -55.97
CA ILE A 4 0.77 11.77 -55.19
C ILE A 4 1.43 12.07 -53.82
N ILE A 5 1.54 13.36 -53.44
CA ILE A 5 2.19 13.78 -52.17
C ILE A 5 1.17 13.97 -51.04
N LEU A 6 -0.11 13.63 -51.24
CA LEU A 6 -1.18 13.89 -50.25
C LEU A 6 -1.88 12.64 -49.70
N LEU A 7 -1.24 11.46 -49.78
CA LEU A 7 -1.85 10.20 -49.32
C LEU A 7 -0.94 9.33 -48.41
N SER A 8 0.22 9.85 -47.98
CA SER A 8 1.13 9.10 -47.08
C SER A 8 1.16 9.63 -45.63
N ALA A 9 0.28 10.56 -45.26
CA ALA A 9 0.25 11.17 -43.93
C ALA A 9 -0.82 10.56 -43.01
N MET A 10 -1.12 9.26 -43.14
CA MET A 10 -2.14 8.59 -42.32
C MET A 10 -1.69 7.24 -41.74
N LEU A 11 -0.39 7.06 -41.48
CA LEU A 11 0.11 5.83 -40.83
C LEU A 11 1.33 6.08 -39.93
N PHE A 12 1.31 7.16 -39.15
CA PHE A 12 2.34 7.44 -38.14
C PHE A 12 1.78 7.82 -36.76
N THR A 13 0.56 7.39 -36.43
CA THR A 13 -0.05 7.60 -35.10
C THR A 13 -0.17 6.31 -34.28
N ALA A 14 0.40 5.20 -34.74
CA ALA A 14 0.31 3.89 -34.06
C ALA A 14 1.61 3.43 -33.36
N ALA A 15 2.60 4.31 -33.20
CA ALA A 15 3.95 3.93 -32.74
C ALA A 15 4.40 4.51 -31.38
N ILE A 16 3.50 5.06 -30.55
CA ILE A 16 3.94 5.75 -29.30
C ILE A 16 3.39 5.11 -28.00
N PHE A 17 2.58 4.05 -28.06
CA PHE A 17 1.98 3.45 -26.83
C PHE A 17 2.46 2.03 -26.47
N ILE A 18 3.61 1.57 -26.97
CA ILE A 18 4.21 0.27 -26.56
C ILE A 18 5.52 0.49 -25.81
N SER A 19 5.57 1.48 -24.93
CA SER A 19 6.71 1.69 -24.02
C SER A 19 6.26 2.29 -22.70
N ILE A 20 5.38 1.59 -21.99
CA ILE A 20 5.41 1.64 -20.52
C ILE A 20 5.71 0.21 -20.08
N SER A 21 7.01 -0.10 -20.09
CA SER A 21 7.54 -1.07 -19.15
C SER A 21 7.17 -0.53 -17.78
N ALA A 22 6.35 -1.28 -17.04
CA ALA A 22 6.10 -1.00 -15.64
C ALA A 22 7.43 -1.04 -14.89
N THR A 23 8.09 0.11 -14.79
CA THR A 23 8.96 0.38 -13.66
C THR A 23 8.00 0.54 -12.50
N GLU A 24 8.08 -0.37 -11.54
CA GLU A 24 7.57 -0.06 -10.20
C GLU A 24 8.43 1.12 -9.74
N ASP A 25 7.93 2.33 -9.95
CA ASP A 25 8.55 3.54 -9.48
C ASP A 25 8.48 3.47 -7.95
N ILE A 26 9.57 2.98 -7.36
CA ILE A 26 9.81 3.06 -5.93
C ILE A 26 9.93 4.55 -5.60
N VAL A 27 8.79 5.21 -5.39
CA VAL A 27 8.75 6.48 -4.67
C VAL A 27 9.07 6.14 -3.23
N ASN A 28 10.37 6.05 -2.98
CA ASN A 28 10.96 5.93 -1.66
C ASN A 28 10.56 7.18 -0.87
N ASN A 29 9.44 7.09 -0.15
CA ASN A 29 9.15 7.98 0.98
C ASN A 29 10.07 7.57 2.15
N THR A 30 11.38 7.58 1.89
CA THR A 30 12.41 7.23 2.88
C THR A 30 12.66 8.48 3.70
N ILE A 31 12.07 8.51 4.89
CA ILE A 31 12.57 9.36 5.97
C ILE A 31 14.03 8.93 6.22
N PRO A 32 15.02 9.86 6.17
CA PRO A 32 16.41 9.53 6.45
C PRO A 32 16.53 8.82 7.82
N GLY A 33 17.10 7.62 7.84
CA GLY A 33 17.24 6.79 9.04
C GLY A 33 16.23 5.63 9.18
N ASN A 34 15.34 5.43 8.20
CA ASN A 34 14.34 4.35 8.21
C ASN A 34 14.47 3.39 7.01
N GLU A 35 15.66 2.83 6.78
CA GLU A 35 15.89 1.86 5.69
C GLU A 35 15.15 0.53 5.90
N LYS A 36 14.71 0.25 7.14
CA LYS A 36 14.08 -1.01 7.54
C LYS A 36 12.58 -1.07 7.27
N TYR A 37 11.84 0.05 7.32
CA TYR A 37 10.40 0.08 7.06
C TYR A 37 10.11 0.70 5.70
N VAL A 38 9.90 -0.17 4.70
CA VAL A 38 9.54 0.20 3.32
C VAL A 38 8.09 -0.23 3.05
N VAL A 39 7.29 0.70 2.53
CA VAL A 39 5.89 0.47 2.16
C VAL A 39 5.76 0.59 0.64
N PRO A 40 5.53 -0.51 -0.08
CA PRO A 40 5.26 -0.48 -1.52
C PRO A 40 4.01 0.36 -1.85
N GLU A 41 3.97 0.97 -3.03
CA GLU A 41 2.88 1.86 -3.46
C GLU A 41 1.50 1.20 -3.32
N LYS A 42 1.36 -0.05 -3.76
CA LYS A 42 0.10 -0.80 -3.65
C LYS A 42 -0.35 -0.98 -2.19
N VAL A 43 0.59 -1.20 -1.28
CA VAL A 43 0.31 -1.33 0.16
C VAL A 43 -0.09 0.01 0.73
N GLN A 44 0.64 1.07 0.38
CA GLN A 44 0.37 2.43 0.80
C GLN A 44 -1.05 2.87 0.40
N ALA A 45 -1.46 2.59 -0.84
CA ALA A 45 -2.79 2.88 -1.33
C ALA A 45 -3.89 2.18 -0.51
N ILE A 46 -3.68 0.92 -0.10
CA ILE A 46 -4.64 0.19 0.75
C ILE A 46 -4.68 0.82 2.15
N ILE A 47 -3.52 1.13 2.74
CA ILE A 47 -3.43 1.75 4.06
C ILE A 47 -4.18 3.08 4.08
N GLU A 48 -3.95 3.95 3.11
CA GLU A 48 -4.59 5.26 3.01
C GLU A 48 -6.11 5.15 2.90
N ASN A 49 -6.60 4.28 2.02
CA ASN A 49 -8.03 4.17 1.73
C ASN A 49 -8.83 3.38 2.77
N LYS A 50 -8.21 2.41 3.47
CA LYS A 50 -8.94 1.44 4.30
C LYS A 50 -8.58 1.51 5.78
N CYS A 51 -7.39 2.02 6.13
CA CYS A 51 -6.85 1.90 7.48
C CYS A 51 -6.56 3.26 8.14
N PHE A 52 -6.05 4.22 7.39
CA PHE A 52 -5.37 5.39 7.91
C PHE A 52 -6.30 6.28 8.74
N ASP A 53 -7.54 6.50 8.31
CA ASP A 53 -8.53 7.32 9.03
C ASP A 53 -8.75 6.89 10.48
N CYS A 54 -8.63 5.59 10.78
CA CYS A 54 -8.76 5.05 12.13
C CYS A 54 -7.42 4.89 12.84
N HIS A 55 -6.35 4.60 12.10
CA HIS A 55 -5.04 4.20 12.61
C HIS A 55 -3.94 5.24 12.35
N ASN A 56 -4.20 6.48 12.78
CA ASN A 56 -3.21 7.57 12.80
C ASN A 56 -3.23 8.34 14.13
N SER A 57 -2.21 9.14 14.41
CA SER A 57 -2.11 9.91 15.67
C SER A 57 -3.28 10.86 15.93
N ASN A 58 -3.87 11.43 14.87
CA ASN A 58 -4.94 12.43 14.91
C ASN A 58 -6.35 11.82 14.86
N SER A 59 -6.47 10.50 14.73
CA SER A 59 -7.75 9.79 14.66
C SER A 59 -8.62 10.04 15.90
N LYS A 60 -9.93 10.16 15.67
CA LYS A 60 -10.96 10.19 16.74
C LYS A 60 -11.29 8.78 17.27
N ASN A 61 -10.86 7.72 16.59
CA ASN A 61 -11.01 6.35 17.06
C ASN A 61 -9.91 6.01 18.06
N MET A 62 -10.19 6.23 19.36
CA MET A 62 -9.21 6.00 20.43
C MET A 62 -8.68 4.57 20.45
N LYS A 63 -9.57 3.58 20.28
CA LYS A 63 -9.18 2.16 20.29
C LYS A 63 -8.26 1.82 19.12
N GLY A 64 -8.59 2.28 17.91
CA GLY A 64 -7.78 2.09 16.71
C GLY A 64 -6.39 2.70 16.87
N LYS A 65 -6.32 4.00 17.17
CA LYS A 65 -5.04 4.71 17.27
C LYS A 65 -4.16 4.30 18.45
N MET A 66 -4.73 3.80 19.55
CA MET A 66 -3.92 3.29 20.67
C MET A 66 -3.26 1.96 20.32
N LYS A 67 -3.90 1.15 19.48
CA LYS A 67 -3.35 -0.15 19.06
C LYS A 67 -2.35 0.00 17.92
N LEU A 68 -2.60 0.87 16.95
CA LEU A 68 -1.77 1.02 15.76
C LEU A 68 -1.86 2.44 15.20
N LYS A 69 -0.71 2.98 14.82
CA LYS A 69 -0.53 4.29 14.19
C LYS A 69 0.41 4.13 13.01
N PHE A 70 -0.13 4.14 11.80
CA PHE A 70 0.67 3.97 10.57
C PHE A 70 1.70 5.09 10.41
N ASP A 71 1.35 6.32 10.80
CA ASP A 71 2.22 7.49 10.79
C ASP A 71 3.41 7.42 11.77
N LYS A 72 3.45 6.38 12.63
CA LYS A 72 4.52 6.19 13.62
C LYS A 72 5.29 4.89 13.49
N MET A 73 4.97 4.06 12.49
CA MET A 73 5.61 2.74 12.34
C MET A 73 7.11 2.84 12.06
N ALA A 74 7.52 3.82 11.26
CA ALA A 74 8.93 4.14 10.96
C ALA A 74 9.76 4.50 12.21
N GLU A 75 9.12 5.01 13.26
CA GLU A 75 9.78 5.47 14.49
C GLU A 75 9.88 4.35 15.54
N LEU A 76 9.32 3.17 15.27
CA LEU A 76 9.28 2.07 16.23
C LEU A 76 10.61 1.33 16.33
N LYS A 77 10.94 0.87 17.54
CA LYS A 77 12.00 -0.12 17.75
C LYS A 77 11.67 -1.42 17.01
N THR A 78 12.69 -2.10 16.48
CA THR A 78 12.59 -3.35 15.72
C THR A 78 11.59 -4.36 16.26
N HIS A 79 11.71 -4.77 17.54
CA HIS A 79 10.80 -5.75 18.14
C HIS A 79 9.32 -5.27 18.15
N LYS A 80 9.09 -3.97 18.36
CA LYS A 80 7.73 -3.40 18.33
C LYS A 80 7.21 -3.35 16.90
N LEU A 81 8.08 -2.98 15.95
CA LEU A 81 7.74 -2.94 14.54
C LEU A 81 7.32 -4.33 14.04
N ILE A 82 8.13 -5.37 14.31
CA ILE A 82 7.81 -6.77 14.00
C ILE A 82 6.45 -7.15 14.60
N GLY A 83 6.26 -6.91 15.90
CA GLY A 83 4.99 -7.23 16.56
C GLY A 83 3.80 -6.49 15.93
N LYS A 84 3.95 -5.24 15.49
CA LYS A 84 2.87 -4.51 14.82
C LYS A 84 2.57 -5.05 13.42
N LEU A 85 3.60 -5.42 12.65
CA LEU A 85 3.43 -6.05 11.35
C LEU A 85 2.72 -7.40 11.47
N ASP A 86 3.09 -8.19 12.47
CA ASP A 86 2.50 -9.51 12.73
C ASP A 86 0.99 -9.37 13.06
N ASN A 87 0.66 -8.45 13.98
CA ASN A 87 -0.73 -8.11 14.29
C ASN A 87 -1.52 -7.59 13.08
N ILE A 88 -0.88 -6.87 12.14
CA ILE A 88 -1.56 -6.44 10.90
C ILE A 88 -1.90 -7.66 10.06
N SER A 89 -0.92 -8.55 9.85
CA SER A 89 -1.07 -9.78 9.06
C SER A 89 -2.19 -10.69 9.61
N GLU A 90 -2.18 -10.94 10.92
CA GLU A 90 -3.20 -11.74 11.61
C GLU A 90 -4.59 -11.08 11.49
N ALA A 91 -4.71 -9.81 11.88
CA ALA A 91 -6.02 -9.16 11.91
C ALA A 91 -6.71 -9.05 10.54
N VAL A 92 -5.95 -8.89 9.45
CA VAL A 92 -6.54 -8.85 8.09
C VAL A 92 -6.85 -10.24 7.54
N THR A 93 -6.07 -11.26 7.92
CA THR A 93 -6.29 -12.64 7.45
C THR A 93 -7.43 -13.33 8.20
N GLU A 94 -7.58 -13.05 9.49
CA GLU A 94 -8.71 -13.52 10.31
C GLU A 94 -10.01 -12.75 10.05
N GLY A 95 -9.94 -11.62 9.34
CA GLY A 95 -11.10 -10.78 9.04
C GLY A 95 -11.58 -9.95 10.23
N ASP A 96 -10.74 -9.78 11.25
CA ASP A 96 -10.96 -8.92 12.41
C ASP A 96 -10.90 -7.44 12.06
N MET A 97 -10.10 -7.10 11.05
CA MET A 97 -9.99 -5.75 10.50
C MET A 97 -10.43 -5.69 9.03
N PRO A 98 -11.29 -4.73 8.66
CA PRO A 98 -11.99 -3.79 9.54
C PRO A 98 -13.12 -4.44 10.35
N PRO A 99 -13.46 -3.94 11.55
CA PRO A 99 -14.50 -4.55 12.38
C PRO A 99 -15.85 -4.55 11.65
N LYS A 100 -16.66 -5.62 11.83
CA LYS A 100 -17.99 -5.75 11.19
C LYS A 100 -18.89 -4.53 11.37
N LYS A 101 -18.81 -3.84 12.51
CA LYS A 101 -19.56 -2.60 12.77
C LYS A 101 -19.12 -1.43 11.88
N ALA A 102 -17.82 -1.31 11.61
CA ALA A 102 -17.28 -0.32 10.71
C ALA A 102 -17.74 -0.60 9.28
N ILE A 103 -17.63 -1.86 8.82
CA ILE A 103 -18.09 -2.27 7.48
C ILE A 103 -19.59 -2.04 7.30
N LYS A 104 -20.41 -2.31 8.33
CA LYS A 104 -21.86 -2.04 8.26
C LYS A 104 -22.19 -0.56 8.01
N LYS A 105 -21.37 0.36 8.53
CA LYS A 105 -21.56 1.80 8.37
C LYS A 105 -20.85 2.35 7.12
N TYR A 106 -19.74 1.73 6.74
CA TYR A 106 -18.87 2.11 5.64
C TYR A 106 -18.49 0.84 4.84
N PRO A 107 -19.36 0.37 3.94
CA PRO A 107 -19.15 -0.88 3.20
C PRO A 107 -17.85 -0.88 2.38
N ASP A 108 -17.45 0.30 1.89
CA ASP A 108 -16.25 0.48 1.09
C ASP A 108 -14.97 0.20 1.88
N LEU A 109 -15.00 0.15 3.21
CA LEU A 109 -13.84 -0.25 4.01
C LEU A 109 -13.54 -1.75 3.90
N LYS A 110 -14.50 -2.57 3.46
CA LYS A 110 -14.30 -4.02 3.36
C LYS A 110 -13.10 -4.33 2.46
N LEU A 111 -12.14 -5.08 3.01
CA LEU A 111 -11.00 -5.53 2.24
C LEU A 111 -11.39 -6.64 1.26
N THR A 112 -10.84 -6.61 0.06
CA THR A 112 -10.91 -7.72 -0.89
C THR A 112 -9.90 -8.81 -0.54
N ALA A 113 -10.04 -10.00 -1.14
CA ALA A 113 -9.09 -11.08 -0.96
C ALA A 113 -7.68 -10.70 -1.44
N GLU A 114 -7.59 -9.92 -2.52
CA GLU A 114 -6.33 -9.41 -3.07
C GLU A 114 -5.69 -8.37 -2.15
N GLU A 115 -6.49 -7.48 -1.54
CA GLU A 115 -6.00 -6.50 -0.57
C GLU A 115 -5.47 -7.20 0.70
N ILE A 116 -6.20 -8.19 1.23
CA ILE A 116 -5.75 -9.03 2.37
C ILE A 116 -4.44 -9.75 2.05
N LYS A 117 -4.33 -10.35 0.87
CA LYS A 117 -3.10 -11.02 0.43
C LYS A 117 -1.94 -10.04 0.29
N THR A 118 -2.22 -8.84 -0.23
CA THR A 118 -1.20 -7.79 -0.40
C THR A 118 -0.67 -7.32 0.95
N LEU A 119 -1.56 -7.05 1.92
CA LEU A 119 -1.18 -6.59 3.26
C LEU A 119 -0.44 -7.66 4.07
N SER A 120 -0.90 -8.91 4.04
CA SER A 120 -0.26 -10.01 4.77
C SER A 120 1.10 -10.36 4.17
N ALA A 121 1.22 -10.42 2.84
CA ALA A 121 2.49 -10.67 2.17
C ALA A 121 3.52 -9.57 2.47
N TRP A 122 3.11 -8.30 2.42
CA TRP A 122 3.98 -7.18 2.80
C TRP A 122 4.42 -7.27 4.26
N SER A 123 3.47 -7.49 5.18
CA SER A 123 3.75 -7.55 6.61
C SER A 123 4.74 -8.67 6.94
N ASN A 124 4.47 -9.87 6.44
CA ASN A 124 5.32 -11.04 6.66
C ASN A 124 6.69 -10.89 6.00
N GLY A 125 6.73 -10.38 4.75
CA GLY A 125 7.99 -10.15 4.04
C GLY A 125 8.88 -9.13 4.75
N LEU A 126 8.28 -8.07 5.29
CA LEU A 126 9.00 -7.06 6.05
C LEU A 126 9.51 -7.60 7.39
N ILE A 127 8.72 -8.43 8.08
CA ILE A 127 9.17 -9.15 9.29
C ILE A 127 10.38 -10.02 8.97
N SER A 128 10.32 -10.85 7.92
CA SER A 128 11.42 -11.74 7.54
C SER A 128 12.69 -10.95 7.20
N LYS A 129 12.56 -9.83 6.49
CA LYS A 129 13.69 -8.94 6.19
C LYS A 129 14.31 -8.39 7.47
N ILE A 130 13.49 -7.84 8.37
CA ILE A 130 13.99 -7.19 9.59
C ILE A 130 14.56 -8.18 10.60
N ALA A 131 13.98 -9.39 10.71
CA ALA A 131 14.42 -10.42 11.66
C ALA A 131 15.65 -11.21 11.18
N GLY A 132 15.92 -11.21 9.87
CA GLY A 132 17.11 -11.82 9.28
C GLY A 132 18.34 -10.92 9.21
N GLU A 133 18.20 -9.63 9.56
CA GLU A 133 19.28 -8.64 9.71
C GLU A 133 19.81 -8.58 11.14
#